data_AF-A0A0Q7FIH8-F1
#
_entry.id   AF-A0A0Q7FIH8-F1
#
_cell.length_a   1.000
_cell.length_b   1.000
_cell.length_c   1.000
_cell.angle_alpha   90.00
_cell.angle_beta   90.00
_cell.angle_gamma   90.00
#
_symmetry.space_group_name_H-M   'P 1'
#
loop_
_entity.id
_entity.type
_entity.pdbx_description
1 polymer ?
#
loop_
_entity_poly.entity_id
_entity_poly.type
_entity_poly.pdbx_seq_one_letter_code
_entity_poly.pdbx_strand_id
1 'polypeptide(L)'
;MSLGPTLETARLILRPISGEDFEPWAAFAADEEASRFLGGPQPRETAWRMMCTMAGSWVVRGFGMFSVLEKDSGRWVGRLGPWQPEGWPGTEVGWGIAREFWGKGFAPEGATAAIDWAFEDLGWTEVIHCIDPGNTNSQGVARKLGSSILRHTLLPPPISESVDVWGQSREQWLARRT
;
A
#
# COMPACT_ATOMS: atom_id res chain seq x y z
N MET A 1 2.87 -19.73 -13.34
CA MET A 1 2.49 -19.72 -11.90
C MET A 1 2.34 -18.27 -11.50
N SER A 2 1.25 -17.89 -10.83
CA SER A 2 1.11 -16.54 -10.27
C SER A 2 1.95 -16.45 -9.00
N LEU A 3 2.70 -15.36 -8.82
CA LEU A 3 3.55 -15.13 -7.63
C LEU A 3 2.76 -14.79 -6.36
N GLY A 4 1.46 -14.55 -6.48
CA GLY A 4 0.55 -14.23 -5.39
C GLY A 4 -0.91 -14.32 -5.84
N PRO A 5 -1.88 -14.10 -4.94
CA PRO A 5 -3.30 -14.16 -5.26
C PRO A 5 -3.74 -12.96 -6.09
N THR A 6 -4.90 -13.08 -6.73
CA THR A 6 -5.67 -11.93 -7.21
C THR A 6 -6.83 -11.71 -6.25
N LEU A 7 -6.90 -10.54 -5.63
CA LEU A 7 -8.01 -10.14 -4.77
C LEU A 7 -8.96 -9.27 -5.57
N GLU A 8 -10.25 -9.44 -5.35
CA GLU A 8 -11.28 -8.66 -6.00
C GLU A 8 -12.16 -7.97 -4.96
N THR A 9 -12.49 -6.72 -5.24
CA THR A 9 -13.49 -5.97 -4.49
C THR A 9 -14.67 -5.64 -5.40
N ALA A 10 -15.59 -4.79 -4.94
CA ALA A 10 -16.70 -4.33 -5.77
C ALA A 10 -16.19 -3.63 -7.05
N ARG A 11 -15.13 -2.83 -6.95
CA ARG A 11 -14.65 -1.95 -8.04
C ARG A 11 -13.20 -2.21 -8.46
N LEU A 12 -12.43 -2.97 -7.70
CA LEU A 12 -10.99 -3.12 -7.90
C LEU A 12 -10.56 -4.56 -8.10
N ILE A 13 -9.48 -4.72 -8.87
CA ILE A 13 -8.67 -5.94 -8.94
C ILE A 13 -7.31 -5.60 -8.35
N LEU A 14 -6.87 -6.37 -7.35
CA LEU A 14 -5.54 -6.28 -6.76
C LEU A 14 -4.78 -7.54 -7.16
N ARG A 15 -3.69 -7.40 -7.89
CA ARG A 15 -2.89 -8.55 -8.34
C ARG A 15 -1.39 -8.26 -8.28
N PRO A 16 -0.51 -9.29 -8.25
CA PRO A 16 0.93 -9.08 -8.15
C PRO A 16 1.43 -8.20 -9.30
N ILE A 17 2.42 -7.36 -9.03
CA ILE A 17 2.95 -6.39 -10.00
C ILE A 17 3.45 -7.11 -11.26
N SER A 18 3.16 -6.51 -12.43
CA SER A 18 3.54 -6.99 -13.76
C SER A 18 4.37 -5.92 -14.47
N GLY A 19 5.19 -6.31 -15.44
CA GLY A 19 5.95 -5.37 -16.26
C GLY A 19 5.07 -4.39 -17.04
N GLU A 20 3.83 -4.78 -17.34
CA GLU A 20 2.83 -3.93 -18.04
C GLU A 20 2.38 -2.72 -17.22
N ASP A 21 2.59 -2.72 -15.90
CA ASP A 21 2.21 -1.60 -15.03
C ASP A 21 3.16 -0.41 -15.10
N PHE A 22 4.30 -0.57 -15.76
CA PHE A 22 5.39 0.37 -15.56
C PHE A 22 5.07 1.78 -16.07
N GLU A 23 4.33 1.90 -17.16
CA GLU A 23 3.98 3.23 -17.69
C GLU A 23 3.12 4.05 -16.72
N PRO A 24 1.96 3.57 -16.24
CA PRO A 24 1.19 4.31 -15.25
C PRO A 24 1.92 4.43 -13.90
N TRP A 25 2.74 3.46 -13.52
CA TRP A 25 3.57 3.55 -12.32
C TRP A 25 4.59 4.69 -12.39
N ALA A 26 5.30 4.81 -13.50
CA ALA A 26 6.30 5.86 -13.71
C ALA A 26 5.64 7.25 -13.74
N ALA A 27 4.46 7.36 -14.36
CA ALA A 27 3.67 8.60 -14.33
C ALA A 27 3.25 8.97 -12.90
N PHE A 28 2.78 8.00 -12.11
CA PHE A 28 2.48 8.20 -10.69
C PHE A 28 3.71 8.64 -9.88
N ALA A 29 4.84 7.98 -10.10
CA ALA A 29 6.08 8.28 -9.39
C ALA A 29 6.65 9.68 -9.72
N ALA A 30 6.32 10.23 -10.89
CA ALA A 30 6.73 11.57 -11.31
C ALA A 30 5.75 12.68 -10.89
N ASP A 31 4.52 12.34 -10.48
CA ASP A 31 3.53 13.33 -10.04
C ASP A 31 3.89 13.86 -8.65
N GLU A 32 4.21 15.15 -8.56
CA GLU A 32 4.67 15.82 -7.33
C GLU A 32 3.67 15.69 -6.19
N GLU A 33 2.38 15.77 -6.49
CA GLU A 33 1.33 15.75 -5.47
C GLU A 33 1.08 14.33 -4.97
N ALA A 34 1.07 13.35 -5.88
CA ALA A 34 0.85 11.95 -5.54
C ALA A 34 2.03 11.31 -4.79
N SER A 35 3.25 11.73 -5.13
CA SER A 35 4.49 11.22 -4.54
C SER A 35 5.00 12.03 -3.34
N ARG A 36 4.39 13.19 -3.03
CA ARG A 36 4.84 14.13 -1.98
C ARG A 36 5.24 13.48 -0.66
N PHE A 37 4.44 12.51 -0.19
CA PHE A 37 4.65 11.80 1.07
C PHE A 37 5.22 10.38 0.89
N LEU A 38 5.76 10.09 -0.29
CA LEU A 38 6.33 8.80 -0.69
C LEU A 38 7.80 8.96 -1.15
N GLY A 39 8.50 9.95 -0.61
CA GLY A 39 9.87 10.31 -1.00
C GLY A 39 9.96 11.32 -2.16
N GLY A 40 8.84 11.92 -2.56
CA GLY A 40 8.79 12.93 -3.63
C GLY A 40 8.88 12.36 -5.05
N PRO A 41 8.83 13.23 -6.08
CA PRO A 41 8.86 12.82 -7.47
C PRO A 41 10.18 12.14 -7.82
N GLN A 42 10.09 11.03 -8.54
CA GLN A 42 11.25 10.19 -8.89
C GLN A 42 11.51 10.15 -10.39
N PRO A 43 12.79 10.14 -10.82
CA PRO A 43 13.15 9.78 -12.18
C PRO A 43 12.61 8.38 -12.53
N ARG A 44 12.28 8.18 -13.80
CA ARG A 44 11.68 6.95 -14.31
C ARG A 44 12.52 5.71 -13.99
N GLU A 45 13.84 5.84 -14.01
CA GLU A 45 14.80 4.77 -13.74
C GLU A 45 14.81 4.38 -12.25
N THR A 46 14.57 5.34 -11.36
CA THR A 46 14.39 5.10 -9.93
C THR A 46 13.04 4.43 -9.68
N ALA A 47 11.98 4.92 -10.34
CA ALA A 47 10.66 4.31 -10.28
C ALA A 47 10.67 2.84 -10.74
N TRP A 48 11.40 2.53 -11.82
CA TRP A 48 11.60 1.15 -12.30
C TRP A 48 12.20 0.26 -11.23
N ARG A 49 13.30 0.70 -10.60
CA ARG A 49 13.97 -0.06 -9.53
C ARG A 49 13.05 -0.28 -8.34
N MET A 50 12.26 0.73 -7.97
CA MET A 50 11.29 0.59 -6.88
C MET A 50 10.17 -0.40 -7.22
N MET A 51 9.64 -0.36 -8.44
CA MET A 51 8.66 -1.33 -8.93
C MET A 51 9.22 -2.75 -8.89
N CYS A 52 10.46 -2.96 -9.37
CA CYS A 52 11.13 -4.25 -9.32
C CYS A 52 11.35 -4.74 -7.89
N THR A 53 11.68 -3.85 -6.95
CA THR A 53 11.81 -4.20 -5.53
C THR A 53 10.49 -4.70 -4.95
N MET A 54 9.37 -4.05 -5.27
CA MET A 54 8.04 -4.49 -4.82
C MET A 54 7.59 -5.78 -5.50
N ALA A 55 7.87 -5.93 -6.79
CA ALA A 55 7.64 -7.18 -7.51
C ALA A 55 8.48 -8.33 -6.93
N GLY A 56 9.75 -8.07 -6.60
CA GLY A 56 10.65 -9.04 -5.99
C GLY A 56 10.23 -9.48 -4.59
N SER A 57 9.54 -8.62 -3.83
CA SER A 57 8.99 -8.99 -2.51
C SER A 57 8.06 -10.20 -2.59
N TRP A 58 7.26 -10.32 -3.66
CA TRP A 58 6.41 -11.48 -3.89
C TRP A 58 7.21 -12.79 -3.97
N VAL A 59 8.40 -12.74 -4.58
CA VAL A 59 9.29 -13.91 -4.69
C VAL A 59 10.00 -14.20 -3.37
N VAL A 60 10.49 -13.17 -2.68
CA VAL A 60 11.36 -13.32 -1.51
C VAL A 60 10.59 -13.57 -0.22
N ARG A 61 9.42 -12.94 -0.06
CA ARG A 61 8.62 -12.99 1.18
C ARG A 61 7.26 -13.68 1.01
N GLY A 62 6.84 -13.97 -0.23
CA GLY A 62 5.51 -14.51 -0.52
C GLY A 62 4.39 -13.46 -0.49
N PHE A 63 4.73 -12.18 -0.27
CA PHE A 63 3.80 -11.06 -0.28
C PHE A 63 4.49 -9.77 -0.73
N GLY A 64 3.71 -8.80 -1.19
CA GLY A 64 4.18 -7.47 -1.53
C GLY A 64 3.01 -6.54 -1.83
N MET A 65 3.30 -5.32 -2.25
CA MET A 65 2.25 -4.45 -2.77
C MET A 65 1.70 -5.03 -4.08
N PHE A 66 0.38 -5.01 -4.21
CA PHE A 66 -0.33 -5.30 -5.45
C PHE A 66 -0.30 -4.08 -6.37
N SER A 67 -0.38 -4.33 -7.67
CA SER A 67 -0.93 -3.34 -8.60
C SER A 67 -2.46 -3.40 -8.50
N VAL A 68 -3.07 -2.22 -8.44
CA VAL A 68 -4.52 -2.04 -8.29
C VAL A 68 -5.09 -1.54 -9.61
N LEU A 69 -6.13 -2.20 -10.11
CA LEU A 69 -6.82 -1.83 -11.34
C LEU A 69 -8.30 -1.55 -11.06
N GLU A 70 -8.86 -0.53 -11.70
CA GLU A 70 -10.31 -0.28 -11.71
C GLU A 70 -10.99 -1.24 -12.67
N LYS A 71 -11.97 -2.03 -12.20
CA LYS A 71 -12.62 -3.09 -12.98
C LYS A 71 -13.25 -2.58 -14.27
N ASP A 72 -13.97 -1.46 -14.20
CA ASP A 72 -14.75 -0.93 -15.31
C ASP A 72 -13.88 -0.47 -16.49
N SER A 73 -12.71 0.09 -16.19
CA SER A 73 -11.85 0.71 -17.19
C SER A 73 -10.57 -0.08 -17.49
N GLY A 74 -10.22 -1.04 -16.63
CA GLY A 74 -8.93 -1.75 -16.67
C GLY A 74 -7.73 -0.85 -16.35
N ARG A 75 -7.95 0.40 -15.94
CA ARG A 75 -6.87 1.37 -15.70
C ARG A 75 -6.16 1.08 -14.39
N TRP A 76 -4.84 1.25 -14.40
CA TRP A 76 -4.02 1.17 -13.21
C TRP A 76 -4.33 2.35 -12.27
N VAL A 77 -4.77 2.02 -11.07
CA VAL A 77 -5.20 2.97 -10.03
C VAL A 77 -4.04 3.35 -9.11
N GLY A 78 -3.13 2.42 -8.85
CA GLY A 78 -2.14 2.59 -7.81
C GLY A 78 -1.45 1.30 -7.39
N ARG A 79 -0.63 1.41 -6.36
CA ARG A 79 -0.06 0.29 -5.62
C ARG A 79 -0.64 0.24 -4.21
N LEU A 80 -0.98 -0.95 -3.74
CA LEU A 80 -1.56 -1.12 -2.41
C LEU A 80 -1.31 -2.54 -1.90
N GLY A 81 -1.01 -2.70 -0.62
CA GLY A 81 -0.98 -4.03 0.01
C GLY A 81 0.14 -4.20 1.03
N PRO A 82 0.40 -5.46 1.44
CA PRO A 82 1.42 -5.81 2.39
C PRO A 82 2.82 -5.32 2.02
N TRP A 83 3.52 -4.74 2.98
CA TRP A 83 4.87 -4.22 2.84
C TRP A 83 5.67 -4.43 4.12
N GLN A 84 6.82 -5.09 3.99
CA GLN A 84 7.74 -5.29 5.11
C GLN A 84 9.15 -5.56 4.56
N PRO A 85 9.85 -4.55 4.02
CA PRO A 85 11.26 -4.70 3.67
C PRO A 85 12.09 -4.97 4.94
N GLU A 86 13.36 -5.33 4.75
CA GLU A 86 14.25 -5.58 5.87
C GLU A 86 14.39 -4.36 6.78
N GLY A 87 14.26 -4.54 8.09
CA GLY A 87 14.32 -3.46 9.08
C GLY A 87 13.07 -2.57 9.16
N TRP A 88 11.99 -2.88 8.44
CA TRP A 88 10.73 -2.13 8.51
C TRP A 88 10.09 -2.22 9.92
N PRO A 89 9.43 -1.16 10.42
CA PRO A 89 8.96 -1.11 11.82
C PRO A 89 7.80 -2.06 12.15
N GLY A 90 7.27 -2.81 11.19
CA GLY A 90 6.19 -3.78 11.41
C GLY A 90 5.59 -4.29 10.10
N THR A 91 4.46 -4.98 10.22
CA THR A 91 3.67 -5.55 9.12
C THR A 91 2.76 -4.48 8.50
N GLU A 92 3.27 -3.73 7.52
CA GLU A 92 2.51 -2.63 6.93
C GLU A 92 1.52 -3.10 5.86
N VAL A 93 0.35 -2.47 5.81
CA VAL A 93 -0.47 -2.41 4.59
C VAL A 93 -0.45 -0.97 4.08
N GLY A 94 0.33 -0.71 3.04
CA GLY A 94 0.53 0.64 2.50
C GLY A 94 -0.31 0.88 1.25
N TRP A 95 -0.46 2.15 0.87
CA TRP A 95 -1.14 2.56 -0.37
C TRP A 95 -0.47 3.76 -1.03
N GLY A 96 -0.49 3.77 -2.36
CA GLY A 96 -0.19 4.91 -3.22
C GLY A 96 -1.15 4.89 -4.39
N ILE A 97 -2.05 5.87 -4.45
CA ILE A 97 -3.10 5.96 -5.47
C ILE A 97 -2.78 7.12 -6.40
N ALA A 98 -2.89 6.91 -7.72
CA ALA A 98 -2.72 7.97 -8.68
C ALA A 98 -3.78 9.06 -8.49
N ARG A 99 -3.36 10.32 -8.64
CA ARG A 99 -4.14 11.50 -8.26
C ARG A 99 -5.52 11.57 -8.88
N GLU A 100 -5.65 11.13 -10.13
CA GLU A 100 -6.92 11.09 -10.86
C GLU A 100 -7.98 10.13 -10.25
N PHE A 101 -7.56 9.22 -9.36
CA PHE A 101 -8.46 8.29 -8.66
C PHE A 101 -8.72 8.69 -7.20
N TRP A 102 -8.21 9.85 -6.75
CA TRP A 102 -8.50 10.37 -5.42
C TRP A 102 -9.98 10.72 -5.25
N GLY A 103 -10.45 10.71 -4.00
CA GLY A 103 -11.85 10.97 -3.68
C GLY A 103 -12.84 9.85 -4.03
N LYS A 104 -12.44 8.84 -4.82
CA LYS A 104 -13.31 7.71 -5.22
C LYS A 104 -13.47 6.62 -4.15
N GLY A 105 -12.69 6.68 -3.07
CA GLY A 105 -12.70 5.69 -2.00
C GLY A 105 -11.94 4.40 -2.31
N PHE A 106 -11.07 4.40 -3.32
CA PHE A 106 -10.31 3.20 -3.72
C PHE A 106 -9.24 2.78 -2.71
N ALA A 107 -8.56 3.74 -2.06
CA ALA A 107 -7.59 3.42 -1.00
C ALA A 107 -8.21 2.60 0.14
N PRO A 108 -9.28 3.04 0.83
CA PRO A 108 -9.88 2.24 1.89
C PRO A 108 -10.48 0.93 1.36
N GLU A 109 -11.10 0.90 0.18
CA GLU A 109 -11.64 -0.35 -0.39
C GLU A 109 -10.56 -1.40 -0.63
N GLY A 110 -9.47 -1.03 -1.32
CA GLY A 110 -8.36 -1.94 -1.57
C GLY A 110 -7.64 -2.33 -0.28
N ALA A 111 -7.42 -1.39 0.63
CA ALA A 111 -6.78 -1.65 1.93
C ALA A 111 -7.58 -2.62 2.78
N THR A 112 -8.91 -2.53 2.79
CA THR A 112 -9.76 -3.52 3.45
C THR A 112 -9.50 -4.93 2.94
N ALA A 113 -9.50 -5.13 1.62
CA ALA A 113 -9.24 -6.45 1.04
C ALA A 113 -7.81 -6.95 1.32
N ALA A 114 -6.82 -6.07 1.27
CA ALA A 114 -5.43 -6.42 1.58
C ALA A 114 -5.21 -6.75 3.06
N ILE A 115 -5.90 -6.07 3.98
CA ILE A 115 -5.86 -6.36 5.43
C ILE A 115 -6.54 -7.70 5.73
N ASP A 116 -7.69 -7.97 5.12
CA ASP A 116 -8.38 -9.26 5.24
C ASP A 116 -7.44 -10.40 4.82
N TRP A 117 -6.86 -10.29 3.63
CA TRP A 117 -5.89 -11.26 3.13
C TRP A 117 -4.66 -11.40 4.04
N ALA A 118 -4.10 -10.31 4.54
CA ALA A 118 -2.93 -10.37 5.43
C ALA A 118 -3.23 -11.12 6.75
N PHE A 119 -4.43 -10.94 7.30
CA PHE A 119 -4.84 -11.62 8.52
C PHE A 119 -5.31 -13.06 8.32
N GLU A 120 -5.87 -13.39 7.16
CA GLU A 120 -6.37 -14.73 6.83
C GLU A 120 -5.28 -15.64 6.28
N ASP A 121 -4.50 -15.15 5.32
CA ASP A 121 -3.55 -15.96 4.55
C ASP A 121 -2.10 -15.80 5.01
N LEU A 122 -1.68 -14.60 5.42
CA LEU A 122 -0.32 -14.36 5.90
C LEU A 122 -0.16 -14.64 7.40
N GLY A 123 -1.26 -14.88 8.11
CA GLY A 123 -1.26 -15.15 9.55
C GLY A 123 -0.79 -13.96 10.40
N TRP A 124 -0.87 -12.74 9.87
CA TRP A 124 -0.52 -11.55 10.64
C TRP A 124 -1.46 -11.38 11.84
N THR A 125 -0.94 -10.84 12.94
CA THR A 125 -1.73 -10.57 14.16
C THR A 125 -1.99 -9.08 14.35
N GLU A 126 -1.27 -8.23 13.64
CA GLU A 126 -1.43 -6.78 13.58
C GLU A 126 -1.11 -6.24 12.18
N VAL A 127 -1.66 -5.08 11.87
CA VAL A 127 -1.31 -4.28 10.69
C VAL A 127 -0.92 -2.89 11.14
N ILE A 128 0.13 -2.35 10.53
CA ILE A 128 0.51 -0.94 10.66
C ILE A 128 0.37 -0.17 9.34
N HIS A 129 0.43 1.15 9.43
CA HIS A 129 0.53 2.10 8.32
C HIS A 129 1.52 3.20 8.72
N CYS A 130 2.59 3.37 7.93
CA CYS A 130 3.58 4.41 8.18
C CYS A 130 3.16 5.69 7.47
N ILE A 131 2.77 6.71 8.23
CA ILE A 131 2.13 7.91 7.68
C ILE A 131 2.85 9.17 8.17
N ASP A 132 3.29 10.01 7.23
CA ASP A 132 3.79 11.35 7.54
C ASP A 132 2.74 12.16 8.32
N PRO A 133 3.09 12.85 9.43
CA PRO A 133 2.14 13.60 10.26
C PRO A 133 1.39 14.73 9.51
N GLY A 134 1.93 15.23 8.40
CA GLY A 134 1.30 16.19 7.50
C GLY A 134 0.37 15.57 6.44
N ASN A 135 0.40 14.25 6.26
CA ASN A 135 -0.43 13.54 5.28
C ASN A 135 -1.85 13.26 5.81
N THR A 136 -2.65 14.31 5.92
CA THR A 136 -4.03 14.26 6.45
C THR A 136 -4.93 13.31 5.65
N ASN A 137 -4.72 13.19 4.34
CA ASN A 137 -5.47 12.27 3.47
C ASN A 137 -5.24 10.81 3.86
N SER A 138 -3.97 10.40 4.03
CA SER A 138 -3.62 9.04 4.44
C SER A 138 -4.11 8.74 5.85
N GLN A 139 -3.99 9.68 6.79
CA GLN A 139 -4.57 9.54 8.13
C GLN A 139 -6.10 9.35 8.07
N GLY A 140 -6.78 10.03 7.14
CA GLY A 140 -8.20 9.85 6.90
C GLY A 140 -8.55 8.42 6.46
N VAL A 141 -7.72 7.80 5.62
CA VAL A 141 -7.86 6.39 5.23
C VAL A 141 -7.64 5.47 6.44
N ALA A 142 -6.55 5.66 7.19
CA ALA A 142 -6.24 4.86 8.38
C ALA A 142 -7.40 4.91 9.41
N ARG A 143 -7.97 6.09 9.69
CA ARG A 143 -9.15 6.21 10.58
C ARG A 143 -10.38 5.45 10.06
N LYS A 144 -10.63 5.45 8.75
CA LYS A 144 -11.74 4.68 8.14
C LYS A 144 -11.53 3.17 8.31
N LEU A 145 -10.28 2.72 8.22
CA LEU A 145 -9.88 1.33 8.49
C LEU A 145 -9.94 0.98 9.99
N GLY A 146 -10.07 1.97 10.87
CA GLY A 146 -10.14 1.75 12.31
C GLY A 146 -8.79 1.77 13.03
N SER A 147 -7.75 2.19 12.33
CA SER A 147 -6.42 2.40 12.91
C SER A 147 -6.41 3.64 13.80
N SER A 148 -5.57 3.58 14.82
CA SER A 148 -5.16 4.73 15.64
C SER A 148 -3.64 4.88 15.61
N ILE A 149 -3.13 6.02 16.07
CA ILE A 149 -1.68 6.20 16.24
C ILE A 149 -1.23 5.28 17.39
N LEU A 150 -0.27 4.40 17.10
CA LEU A 150 0.33 3.51 18.07
C LEU A 150 1.61 4.11 18.66
N ARG A 151 2.45 4.69 17.79
CA ARG A 151 3.75 5.28 18.16
C ARG A 151 4.26 6.20 17.05
N HIS A 152 5.27 6.99 17.39
CA HIS A 152 6.08 7.72 16.44
C HIS A 152 7.39 6.96 16.17
N THR A 153 7.93 7.00 14.94
CA THR A 153 9.18 6.32 14.61
C THR A 153 9.95 6.98 13.47
N LEU A 154 11.19 6.53 13.26
CA LEU A 154 12.02 6.87 12.11
C LEU A 154 12.10 5.65 11.20
N LEU A 155 11.72 5.81 9.93
CA LEU A 155 11.85 4.74 8.94
C LEU A 155 13.33 4.38 8.71
N PRO A 156 13.64 3.11 8.41
CA PRO A 156 15.02 2.70 8.19
C PRO A 156 15.63 3.38 6.95
N PRO A 157 16.96 3.49 6.89
CA PRO A 157 17.64 3.92 5.67
C PRO A 157 17.24 3.06 4.46
N PRO A 158 17.18 3.63 3.24
CA PRO A 158 17.60 4.99 2.89
C PRO A 158 16.53 6.07 3.10
N ILE A 159 15.32 5.73 3.58
CA ILE A 159 14.22 6.69 3.69
C ILE A 159 14.49 7.68 4.83
N SER A 160 14.79 7.19 6.04
CA SER A 160 15.17 8.04 7.19
C SER A 160 14.17 9.17 7.47
N GLU A 161 12.88 8.94 7.23
CA GLU A 161 11.79 9.88 7.46
C GLU A 161 11.08 9.61 8.78
N SER A 162 10.67 10.68 9.45
CA SER A 162 9.94 10.66 10.71
C SER A 162 8.44 10.52 10.43
N VAL A 163 7.81 9.46 10.95
CA VAL A 163 6.43 9.09 10.65
C VAL A 163 5.66 8.68 11.90
N ASP A 164 4.34 8.82 11.84
CA ASP A 164 3.45 8.18 12.80
C ASP A 164 3.10 6.77 12.31
N VAL A 165 3.27 5.79 13.19
CA VAL A 165 2.83 4.41 12.96
C VAL A 165 1.39 4.29 13.43
N TRP A 166 0.48 4.25 12.46
CA TRP A 166 -0.92 3.91 12.69
C TRP A 166 -1.08 2.40 12.68
N GLY A 167 -2.06 1.84 13.40
CA GLY A 167 -2.33 0.42 13.29
C GLY A 167 -3.45 -0.09 14.18
N GLN A 168 -3.67 -1.40 14.08
CA GLN A 168 -4.69 -2.15 14.80
C GLN A 168 -4.33 -3.64 14.84
N SER A 169 -4.84 -4.35 15.84
CA SER A 169 -4.74 -5.82 15.91
C SER A 169 -5.79 -6.49 15.01
N ARG A 170 -5.56 -7.78 14.70
CA ARG A 170 -6.54 -8.64 14.02
C ARG A 170 -7.87 -8.70 14.77
N GLU A 171 -7.84 -8.75 16.10
CA GLU A 171 -9.05 -8.73 16.93
C GLU A 171 -9.85 -7.44 16.77
N GLN A 172 -9.17 -6.29 16.84
CA GLN A 172 -9.80 -4.98 16.63
C GLN A 172 -10.39 -4.84 15.23
N TRP A 173 -9.71 -5.39 14.21
CA TRP A 173 -10.21 -5.42 12.85
C TRP A 173 -11.49 -6.24 12.71
N LEU A 174 -11.50 -7.47 13.23
CA LEU A 174 -12.66 -8.37 13.15
C LEU A 174 -13.87 -7.85 13.93
N ALA A 175 -13.64 -7.23 15.10
CA ALA A 175 -14.71 -6.65 15.92
C ALA A 175 -15.49 -5.49 15.23
N ARG A 176 -14.92 -4.89 14.18
CA ARG A 176 -15.57 -3.82 13.40
C ARG A 176 -16.44 -4.36 12.25
N ARG A 177 -16.36 -5.66 11.96
CA ARG A 177 -17.03 -6.30 10.83
C ARG A 177 -18.29 -7.08 11.25
N THR A 178 -18.50 -7.23 12.55
CA THR A 178 -19.73 -7.73 13.18
C THR A 178 -20.68 -6.57 13.45
#